data_AF-A0A8T5BQ65-F1
#
_entry.id   AF-A0A8T5BQ65-F1
#
_cell.length_a   1.000
_cell.length_b   1.000
_cell.length_c   1.000
_cell.angle_alpha   90.00
_cell.angle_beta   90.00
_cell.angle_gamma   90.00
#
_symmetry.space_group_name_H-M   'P 1'
#
loop_
_entity.id
_entity.type
_entity.pdbx_description
1 polymer ?
#
loop_
_entity_poly.entity_id
_entity_poly.type
_entity_poly.pdbx_seq_one_letter_code
_entity_poly.pdbx_strand_id
1 'polypeptide(L)'
;MEFNWWFYLLILNICLTIFSILANNRRYKYFRIAYSFYKKLKEENFLDYVLMKNTSLEKTTINDVEVYLIKKKEIFWSKASTISYGAVTIICAIIMISSFYGILTTPKLVQFLFLIILICSAYINYRSWRYFKFRRRI
;
A
#
# COMPACT_ATOMS: atom_id res chain seq x y z
N MET A 1 -11.25 -16.64 -31.91
CA MET A 1 -10.33 -15.72 -31.21
C MET A 1 -9.69 -16.48 -30.07
N GLU A 2 -8.38 -16.68 -30.11
CA GLU A 2 -7.66 -17.27 -28.97
C GLU A 2 -7.72 -16.30 -27.79
N PHE A 3 -8.14 -16.77 -26.62
CA PHE A 3 -8.19 -15.96 -25.41
C PHE A 3 -6.78 -15.77 -24.86
N ASN A 4 -6.23 -14.57 -25.03
CA ASN A 4 -4.93 -14.19 -24.49
C ASN A 4 -5.02 -13.87 -22.98
N TRP A 5 -5.15 -14.91 -22.14
CA TRP A 5 -5.24 -14.79 -20.68
C TRP A 5 -4.14 -13.93 -20.06
N TRP A 6 -2.93 -14.01 -20.59
CA TRP A 6 -1.79 -13.20 -20.14
C TRP A 6 -2.01 -11.69 -20.33
N PHE A 7 -2.79 -11.26 -21.32
CA PHE A 7 -3.07 -9.85 -21.59
C PHE A 7 -4.01 -9.26 -20.53
N TYR A 8 -5.06 -10.00 -20.15
CA TYR A 8 -5.95 -9.60 -19.07
C TYR A 8 -5.24 -9.55 -17.72
N LEU A 9 -4.35 -10.52 -17.47
CA LEU A 9 -3.51 -10.54 -16.27
C LEU A 9 -2.52 -9.37 -16.24
N LEU A 10 -2.03 -8.92 -17.39
CA LEU A 10 -1.18 -7.74 -17.51
C LEU A 10 -1.95 -6.46 -17.17
N ILE A 11 -3.14 -6.27 -17.76
CA ILE A 11 -4.03 -5.15 -17.43
C ILE A 11 -4.36 -5.14 -15.94
N LEU A 12 -4.73 -6.29 -15.38
CA LEU A 12 -5.02 -6.42 -13.95
C LEU A 12 -3.83 -6.00 -13.07
N ASN A 13 -2.61 -6.40 -13.42
CA ASN A 13 -1.40 -6.01 -12.68
C ASN A 13 -1.10 -4.51 -12.76
N ILE A 14 -1.33 -3.89 -13.92
CA ILE A 14 -1.24 -2.44 -14.08
C ILE A 14 -2.26 -1.75 -13.17
N CYS A 15 -3.52 -2.19 -13.19
CA CYS A 15 -4.58 -1.65 -12.33
C CYS A 15 -4.25 -1.80 -10.84
N LEU A 16 -3.78 -2.96 -10.39
CA LEU A 16 -3.37 -3.19 -9.00
C LEU A 16 -2.18 -2.32 -8.59
N THR A 17 -1.24 -2.09 -9.50
CA THR A 17 -0.10 -1.20 -9.27
C THR A 17 -0.54 0.25 -9.14
N ILE A 18 -1.42 0.73 -10.03
CA ILE A 18 -2.03 2.06 -9.93
C ILE A 18 -2.81 2.20 -8.62
N PHE A 19 -3.60 1.19 -8.25
CA PHE A 19 -4.32 1.18 -6.98
C PHE A 19 -3.36 1.25 -5.78
N SER A 20 -2.24 0.53 -5.80
CA SER A 20 -1.19 0.61 -4.77
C SER A 20 -0.63 2.04 -4.62
N ILE A 21 -0.37 2.73 -5.75
CA ILE A 21 0.06 4.13 -5.75
C ILE A 21 -1.00 5.02 -5.10
N LEU A 22 -2.26 4.88 -5.51
CA LEU A 22 -3.39 5.66 -4.98
C LEU A 22 -3.60 5.42 -3.48
N ALA A 23 -3.52 4.16 -3.05
CA ALA A 23 -3.64 3.78 -1.64
C ALA A 23 -2.53 4.42 -0.79
N ASN A 24 -1.28 4.40 -1.27
CA ASN A 24 -0.18 5.06 -0.59
C ASN A 24 -0.32 6.59 -0.53
N ASN A 25 -0.79 7.22 -1.60
CA ASN A 25 -1.07 8.65 -1.61
C ASN A 25 -2.18 9.02 -0.60
N ARG A 26 -3.25 8.22 -0.53
CA ARG A 26 -4.32 8.40 0.47
C ARG A 26 -3.80 8.22 1.88
N ARG A 27 -3.01 7.17 2.13
CA ARG A 27 -2.34 6.94 3.42
C ARG A 27 -1.53 8.17 3.85
N TYR A 28 -0.71 8.70 2.95
CA TYR A 28 0.10 9.89 3.22
C TYR A 28 -0.74 11.13 3.55
N LYS A 29 -1.86 11.33 2.83
CA LYS A 29 -2.80 12.42 3.10
C LYS A 29 -3.38 12.31 4.52
N TYR A 30 -3.88 11.14 4.92
CA TYR A 30 -4.45 10.95 6.26
C TYR A 30 -3.40 11.10 7.36
N PHE A 31 -2.20 10.56 7.14
CA PHE A 31 -1.08 10.72 8.05
C PHE A 31 -0.72 12.20 8.28
N ARG A 32 -0.65 13.00 7.20
CA ARG A 32 -0.36 14.44 7.31
C ARG A 32 -1.44 15.19 8.09
N ILE A 33 -2.71 14.87 7.86
CA ILE A 33 -3.84 15.50 8.58
C ILE A 33 -3.75 15.15 10.06
N ALA A 34 -3.63 13.87 10.41
CA ALA A 34 -3.55 13.44 11.80
C ALA A 34 -2.38 14.09 12.53
N TYR A 35 -1.21 14.15 11.90
CA TYR A 35 -0.04 14.85 12.47
C TYR A 35 -0.31 16.33 12.71
N SER A 36 -0.88 17.04 11.73
CA SER A 36 -1.16 18.47 11.87
C SER A 36 -2.18 18.78 12.97
N PHE A 37 -3.14 17.88 13.18
CA PHE A 37 -4.17 18.00 14.20
C PHE A 37 -3.58 17.70 15.59
N TYR A 38 -2.77 16.63 15.71
CA TYR A 38 -2.09 16.29 16.96
C TYR A 38 -1.12 17.38 17.41
N LYS A 39 -0.31 17.91 16.48
CA LYS A 39 0.63 19.02 16.73
C LYS A 39 -0.08 20.27 17.27
N LYS A 40 -1.29 20.56 16.81
CA LYS A 40 -2.07 21.73 17.24
C LYS A 40 -2.73 21.54 18.61
N LEU A 41 -3.03 20.30 19.00
CA LEU A 41 -3.80 20.01 20.21
C LEU A 41 -2.97 19.83 21.47
N LYS A 42 -1.75 19.29 21.36
CA LYS A 42 -1.03 18.82 22.55
C LYS A 42 0.32 19.46 22.83
N GLU A 43 0.86 20.35 21.98
CA GLU A 43 2.25 20.84 22.11
C GLU A 43 3.29 19.72 22.41
N GLU A 44 2.97 18.46 22.07
CA GLU A 44 3.73 17.28 22.49
C GLU A 44 4.18 16.41 21.30
N ASN A 45 5.19 15.58 21.59
CA ASN A 45 6.04 14.87 20.65
C ASN A 45 5.33 13.90 19.70
N PHE A 46 5.84 13.83 18.46
CA PHE A 46 5.38 12.96 17.37
C PHE A 46 5.28 11.47 17.75
N LEU A 47 6.13 11.03 18.69
CA LEU A 47 6.24 9.65 19.14
C LEU A 47 4.94 9.15 19.79
N ASP A 48 4.22 10.01 20.51
CA ASP A 48 3.00 9.63 21.24
C ASP A 48 1.82 9.38 20.30
N TYR A 49 1.68 10.16 19.22
CA TYR A 49 0.73 9.88 18.15
C TYR A 49 0.97 8.51 17.50
N VAL A 50 2.24 8.18 17.24
CA VAL A 50 2.64 6.92 16.64
C VAL A 50 2.32 5.74 17.54
N LEU A 51 2.67 5.85 18.83
CA LEU A 51 2.57 4.78 19.83
C LEU A 51 1.15 4.60 20.38
N MET A 52 0.25 5.57 20.16
CA MET A 52 -1.14 5.47 20.58
C MET A 52 -1.76 4.15 20.06
N LYS A 53 -1.98 3.20 20.96
CA LYS A 53 -2.61 1.92 20.64
C LYS A 53 -4.02 2.20 20.11
N ASN A 54 -4.50 1.27 19.28
CA ASN A 54 -5.89 1.24 18.84
C ASN A 54 -6.80 0.74 19.98
N THR A 55 -6.55 1.19 21.21
CA THR A 55 -7.32 0.82 22.39
C THR A 55 -8.62 1.59 22.39
N SER A 56 -9.67 0.94 22.90
CA SER A 56 -10.98 1.46 23.25
C SER A 56 -10.89 2.50 24.40
N LEU A 57 -10.00 3.48 24.26
CA LEU A 57 -9.89 4.61 25.17
C LEU A 57 -11.25 5.30 25.19
N GLU A 58 -11.79 5.43 26.40
CA GLU A 58 -12.99 6.18 26.70
C GLU A 58 -12.95 7.50 25.95
N LYS A 59 -13.91 7.66 25.03
CA LYS A 59 -14.04 8.84 24.17
C LYS A 59 -14.47 10.01 25.03
N THR A 60 -13.53 10.69 25.68
CA THR A 60 -13.87 11.78 26.60
C THR A 60 -13.92 13.14 25.89
N THR A 61 -13.32 13.30 24.69
CA THR A 61 -13.43 14.56 23.91
C THR A 61 -13.71 14.35 22.42
N ILE A 62 -14.43 15.29 21.80
CA ILE A 62 -14.80 15.30 20.37
C ILE A 62 -13.54 15.20 19.47
N ASN A 63 -12.45 15.84 19.89
CA ASN A 63 -11.18 15.88 19.15
C ASN A 63 -10.46 14.53 19.11
N ASP A 64 -10.52 13.73 20.19
CA ASP A 64 -9.91 12.40 20.23
C ASP A 64 -10.65 11.40 19.31
N VAL A 65 -11.96 11.57 19.13
CA VAL A 65 -12.77 10.79 18.19
C VAL A 65 -12.36 11.07 16.75
N GLU A 66 -12.10 12.33 16.39
CA GLU A 66 -11.65 12.70 15.05
C GLU A 66 -10.26 12.14 14.73
N VAL A 67 -9.29 12.26 15.65
CA VAL A 67 -7.94 11.68 15.49
C VAL A 67 -8.00 10.18 15.29
N TYR A 68 -8.82 9.49 16.09
CA TYR A 68 -9.02 8.05 15.98
C TYR A 68 -9.57 7.64 14.60
N LEU A 69 -10.59 8.35 14.09
CA LEU A 69 -11.15 8.09 12.76
C LEU A 69 -10.12 8.29 11.65
N ILE A 70 -9.27 9.30 11.75
CA ILE A 70 -8.21 9.57 10.77
C ILE A 70 -7.14 8.47 10.82
N LYS A 71 -6.72 8.05 12.02
CA LYS A 71 -5.76 6.94 12.21
C LYS A 71 -6.30 5.61 11.69
N LYS A 72 -7.59 5.33 11.89
CA LYS A 72 -8.25 4.13 11.34
C LYS A 72 -8.24 4.13 9.81
N LYS A 73 -8.47 5.28 9.17
CA LYS A 73 -8.37 5.44 7.70
C LYS A 73 -6.94 5.22 7.22
N GLU A 74 -5.94 5.77 7.92
CA GLU A 74 -4.53 5.56 7.58
C GLU A 74 -4.14 4.07 7.59
N ILE A 75 -4.50 3.34 8.66
CA ILE A 75 -4.24 1.90 8.79
C ILE A 75 -4.95 1.12 7.68
N PHE A 76 -6.19 1.47 7.35
CA PHE A 76 -6.92 0.85 6.25
C PHE A 76 -6.18 0.99 4.91
N TRP A 77 -5.75 2.19 4.55
CA TRP A 77 -5.02 2.43 3.30
C TRP A 77 -3.64 1.77 3.29
N SER A 78 -2.98 1.63 4.45
CA SER A 78 -1.76 0.84 4.57
C SER A 78 -2.02 -0.64 4.23
N LYS A 79 -3.06 -1.24 4.80
CA LYS A 79 -3.42 -2.65 4.52
C LYS A 79 -3.80 -2.84 3.06
N ALA A 80 -4.60 -1.93 2.49
CA ALA A 80 -5.00 -1.98 1.09
C ALA A 80 -3.80 -1.97 0.13
N SER A 81 -2.80 -1.12 0.38
CA SER A 81 -1.55 -1.09 -0.40
C SER A 81 -0.75 -2.41 -0.28
N THR A 82 -0.66 -2.98 0.92
CA THR A 82 0.07 -4.24 1.12
C THR A 82 -0.64 -5.41 0.43
N ILE A 83 -1.98 -5.44 0.47
CA ILE A 83 -2.77 -6.48 -0.20
C ILE A 83 -2.61 -6.39 -1.72
N SER A 84 -2.69 -5.19 -2.30
CA SER A 84 -2.52 -5.02 -3.75
C SER A 84 -1.12 -5.39 -4.22
N TYR A 85 -0.09 -5.08 -3.43
CA TYR A 85 1.27 -5.54 -3.67
C TYR A 85 1.41 -7.07 -3.64
N GLY A 86 0.83 -7.70 -2.62
CA GLY A 86 0.82 -9.15 -2.49
C GLY A 86 0.17 -9.81 -3.71
N ALA A 87 -0.98 -9.27 -4.16
CA ALA A 87 -1.66 -9.73 -5.37
C ALA A 87 -0.77 -9.59 -6.63
N VAL A 88 -0.13 -8.43 -6.84
CA VAL A 88 0.80 -8.23 -7.97
C VAL A 88 1.92 -9.25 -7.94
N THR A 89 2.52 -9.48 -6.76
CA THR A 89 3.63 -10.41 -6.58
C THR A 89 3.22 -11.84 -6.90
N ILE A 90 2.07 -12.28 -6.40
CA ILE A 90 1.53 -13.62 -6.65
C ILE A 90 1.26 -13.82 -8.14
N ILE A 91 0.58 -12.86 -8.80
CA ILE A 91 0.27 -13.00 -10.22
C ILE A 91 1.55 -13.02 -11.06
N CYS A 92 2.51 -12.14 -10.78
CA CYS A 92 3.80 -12.15 -11.49
C CYS A 92 4.55 -13.47 -11.31
N ALA A 93 4.57 -14.03 -10.09
CA ALA A 93 5.19 -15.32 -9.81
C ALA A 93 4.52 -16.46 -10.57
N ILE A 94 3.18 -16.52 -10.56
CA ILE A 94 2.42 -17.53 -11.31
C ILE A 94 2.74 -17.43 -12.80
N ILE A 95 2.72 -16.23 -13.39
CA ILE A 95 3.05 -16.05 -14.81
C ILE A 95 4.47 -16.53 -15.12
N MET A 96 5.47 -16.17 -14.31
CA MET A 96 6.86 -16.58 -14.54
C MET A 96 7.02 -18.10 -14.44
N ILE A 97 6.44 -18.73 -13.41
CA ILE A 97 6.49 -20.19 -13.21
C ILE A 97 5.76 -20.92 -14.34
N SER A 98 4.51 -20.54 -14.64
CA SER A 98 3.71 -21.16 -15.70
C SER A 98 4.37 -21.01 -17.06
N SER A 99 5.05 -19.88 -17.33
CA SER A 99 5.78 -19.68 -18.58
C SER A 99 7.06 -20.53 -18.64
N PHE A 100 7.77 -20.69 -17.51
CA PHE A 100 8.97 -21.52 -17.43
C PHE A 100 8.68 -23.00 -17.71
N TYR A 101 7.58 -23.53 -17.17
CA TYR A 101 7.14 -24.91 -17.41
C TYR A 101 6.38 -25.10 -18.74
N GLY A 102 6.25 -24.05 -19.57
CA GLY A 102 5.54 -24.13 -20.84
C GLY A 102 4.01 -24.32 -20.71
N ILE A 103 3.46 -24.17 -19.51
CA ILE A 103 2.01 -24.27 -19.23
C ILE A 103 1.28 -23.05 -19.83
N LEU A 104 1.93 -21.89 -19.82
CA LEU A 104 1.39 -20.65 -20.37
C LEU A 104 2.36 -20.08 -21.41
N THR A 105 1.96 -20.08 -22.67
CA THR A 105 2.69 -19.43 -23.77
C THR A 105 2.54 -17.92 -23.67
N THR A 106 3.53 -17.28 -23.04
CA THR A 106 3.64 -15.82 -22.97
C THR A 106 4.79 -15.31 -23.84
N PRO A 107 4.59 -14.22 -24.61
CA PRO A 107 5.69 -13.58 -25.32
C PRO A 107 6.77 -13.08 -24.35
N LYS A 108 8.05 -13.20 -24.72
CA LYS A 108 9.19 -12.72 -23.90
C LYS A 108 9.03 -11.25 -23.49
N LEU A 109 8.53 -10.41 -24.39
CA LEU A 109 8.24 -9.01 -24.12
C LEU A 109 7.24 -8.83 -22.96
N VAL A 110 6.20 -9.67 -22.91
CA VAL A 110 5.17 -9.62 -21.87
C VAL A 110 5.74 -10.07 -20.53
N GLN A 111 6.58 -11.10 -20.50
CA GLN A 111 7.28 -11.54 -19.29
C GLN A 111 8.15 -10.40 -18.71
N PHE A 112 8.86 -9.67 -19.57
CA PHE A 112 9.64 -8.51 -19.15
C PHE A 112 8.78 -7.38 -18.57
N LEU A 113 7.59 -7.14 -19.13
CA LEU A 113 6.63 -6.16 -18.57
C LEU A 113 6.14 -6.57 -17.18
N PHE A 114 5.83 -7.85 -16.95
CA PHE A 114 5.48 -8.34 -15.60
C PHE A 114 6.62 -8.12 -14.61
N LEU A 115 7.87 -8.36 -15.03
CA LEU A 115 9.04 -8.11 -14.19
C LEU A 115 9.19 -6.62 -13.82
N ILE A 116 9.02 -5.72 -14.79
CA ILE A 116 9.03 -4.26 -14.53
C ILE A 116 7.94 -3.89 -13.53
N ILE A 117 6.71 -4.39 -13.73
CA ILE A 117 5.58 -4.11 -12.83
C ILE A 117 5.87 -4.60 -11.41
N LEU A 118 6.46 -5.80 -11.28
CA LEU A 118 6.87 -6.34 -9.99
C LEU A 118 7.89 -5.43 -9.28
N ILE A 119 8.93 -4.99 -9.99
CA ILE A 119 9.95 -4.09 -9.44
C ILE A 119 9.32 -2.75 -9.03
N CYS A 120 8.49 -2.16 -9.88
CA CYS A 120 7.78 -0.92 -9.58
C CYS A 120 6.91 -1.06 -8.33
N SER A 121 6.12 -2.13 -8.23
CA SER A 121 5.22 -2.38 -7.11
C SER A 121 5.99 -2.62 -5.80
N ALA A 122 7.13 -3.32 -5.87
CA ALA A 122 8.04 -3.51 -4.73
C ALA A 122 8.64 -2.18 -4.27
N TYR A 123 9.11 -1.34 -5.20
CA TYR A 123 9.65 -0.02 -4.88
C TYR A 123 8.61 0.90 -4.21
N ILE A 124 7.37 0.92 -4.72
CA ILE A 124 6.27 1.70 -4.14
C ILE A 124 6.02 1.31 -2.68
N ASN A 125 5.98 0.01 -2.39
CA ASN A 125 5.74 -0.47 -1.02
C ASN A 125 6.95 -0.28 -0.11
N TYR A 126 8.16 -0.51 -0.60
CA TYR A 126 9.40 -0.23 0.13
C TYR A 126 9.48 1.25 0.52
N ARG A 127 9.21 2.15 -0.42
CA ARG A 127 9.19 3.60 -0.16
C ARG A 127 8.15 3.94 0.92
N SER A 128 6.92 3.44 0.79
CA SER A 128 5.86 3.64 1.79
C SER A 128 6.27 3.17 3.19
N TRP A 129 6.90 2.00 3.28
CA TRP A 129 7.41 1.46 4.54
C TRP A 129 8.55 2.31 5.12
N ARG A 130 9.52 2.71 4.30
CA ARG A 130 10.68 3.52 4.72
C ARG A 130 10.26 4.89 5.26
N TYR A 131 9.35 5.59 4.59
CA TYR A 131 8.83 6.88 5.05
C TYR A 131 8.19 6.78 6.44
N PHE A 132 7.53 5.65 6.74
CA PHE A 132 6.96 5.40 8.06
C PHE A 132 8.00 5.02 9.11
N LYS A 133 8.94 4.13 8.79
CA LYS A 133 9.97 3.69 9.74
C LYS A 133 10.88 4.84 10.21
N PHE A 134 11.27 5.75 9.29
CA PHE A 134 12.13 6.87 9.64
C PHE A 134 11.42 7.96 10.43
N ARG A 135 10.15 8.25 10.15
CA ARG A 135 9.41 9.20 10.98
C ARG A 135 9.27 8.71 12.42
N ARG A 136 9.13 7.40 12.69
CA ARG A 136 9.07 6.87 14.07
C ARG A 136 10.32 7.10 14.94
N ARG A 137 11.45 7.53 14.37
CA ARG A 137 12.73 7.71 15.09
C ARG A 137 13.12 9.17 15.31
N ILE A 138 12.35 10.13 14.81
CA ILE A 138 12.55 11.58 14.97
C ILE A 138 11.38 12.10 15.81
#